data_AF-A0A0D0K370-F1
#
_entry.id   AF-A0A0D0K370-F1
#
_cell.length_a   1.000
_cell.length_b   1.000
_cell.length_c   1.000
_cell.angle_alpha   90.00
_cell.angle_beta   90.00
_cell.angle_gamma   90.00
#
_symmetry.space_group_name_H-M   'P 1'
#
loop_
_entity.id
_entity.type
_entity.pdbx_description
1 polymer ?
#
loop_
_entity_poly.entity_id
_entity_poly.type
_entity_poly.pdbx_seq_one_letter_code
_entity_poly.pdbx_strand_id
1 'polypeptide(L)'
;MSATGWFMRPQRLAPSELYSTDDTEANEIALGLLQISSLPSGPWNDPTAPGLGTEEKSLLAEQWGIHDRADWLGMIDHLTTVRRRRHAWMLHLAVRNDLHTALGRVPTTEEWLAAIADEGGDRRDARPFVRGIEHIEQEVRRRVVQDVVTPDLYVRTLDAYALGQAVVMTTWGVALGYADVAEARRIIHRISVDTRPSFVSWADFGLSYIAGRVMHWSDGDLDEDSFEKYGDSSPVFASASTAKRNGPWATMPWPAVIDQRSRRRHQYRIT
;
A
#
# COMPACT_ATOMS: atom_id res chain seq x y z
N MET A 1 -4.29 -20.17 15.85
CA MET A 1 -5.57 -19.46 16.06
C MET A 1 -6.31 -19.49 14.73
N SER A 2 -7.56 -19.95 14.75
CA SER A 2 -8.29 -20.38 13.56
C SER A 2 -8.65 -19.24 12.62
N ALA A 3 -8.45 -19.44 11.32
CA ALA A 3 -8.89 -18.54 10.26
C ALA A 3 -10.42 -18.49 10.26
N THR A 4 -10.99 -17.41 10.79
CA THR A 4 -12.43 -17.17 10.68
C THR A 4 -12.64 -16.53 9.32
N GLY A 5 -12.98 -17.35 8.33
CA GLY A 5 -13.36 -16.90 7.00
C GLY A 5 -14.66 -16.10 7.08
N TRP A 6 -14.54 -14.78 7.13
CA TRP A 6 -15.66 -13.89 6.84
C TRP A 6 -15.81 -13.84 5.32
N PHE A 7 -16.83 -14.52 4.79
CA PHE A 7 -17.33 -14.26 3.44
C PHE A 7 -17.88 -12.82 3.40
N MET A 8 -17.00 -11.83 3.24
CA MET A 8 -17.41 -10.46 3.06
C MET A 8 -17.97 -10.31 1.64
N ARG A 9 -19.29 -10.06 1.56
CA ARG A 9 -19.87 -9.41 0.39
C ARG A 9 -19.00 -8.18 0.05
N PRO A 10 -18.71 -7.90 -1.24
CA PRO A 10 -17.91 -6.74 -1.62
C PRO A 10 -18.55 -5.48 -1.04
N GLN A 11 -17.92 -4.94 -0.01
CA GLN A 11 -18.39 -3.78 0.73
C GLN A 11 -18.33 -2.60 -0.22
N ARG A 12 -19.44 -1.88 -0.42
CA ARG A 12 -19.36 -0.52 -0.95
C ARG A 12 -18.41 0.24 -0.02
N LEU A 13 -17.40 0.90 -0.59
CA LEU A 13 -16.47 1.76 0.14
C LEU A 13 -17.20 3.03 0.56
N ALA A 14 -18.12 2.89 1.51
CA ALA A 14 -18.94 3.99 1.99
C ALA A 14 -18.02 5.01 2.67
N PRO A 15 -17.92 6.24 2.14
CA PRO A 15 -17.16 7.30 2.78
C PRO A 15 -17.92 7.84 4.01
N SER A 16 -17.19 8.48 4.91
CA SER A 16 -17.75 9.34 5.94
C SER A 16 -18.33 10.59 5.29
N GLU A 17 -19.52 11.00 5.73
CA GLU A 17 -20.15 12.26 5.29
C GLU A 17 -19.46 13.51 5.85
N LEU A 18 -18.61 13.34 6.87
CA LEU A 18 -17.91 14.43 7.55
C LEU A 18 -16.66 14.92 6.81
N TYR A 19 -16.16 14.12 5.86
CA TYR A 19 -14.90 14.40 5.16
C TYR A 19 -15.11 14.33 3.65
N SER A 20 -14.31 15.13 2.93
CA SER A 20 -14.35 15.14 1.46
C SER A 20 -13.99 13.76 0.87
N THR A 21 -14.40 13.54 -0.38
CA THR A 21 -14.11 12.34 -1.16
C THR A 21 -13.31 12.64 -2.44
N ASP A 22 -13.05 13.92 -2.75
CA ASP A 22 -12.47 14.34 -4.02
C ASP A 22 -11.37 15.42 -3.92
N ASP A 23 -11.11 15.94 -2.72
CA ASP A 23 -10.06 16.94 -2.51
C ASP A 23 -8.66 16.34 -2.32
N THR A 24 -7.69 17.22 -2.02
CA THR A 24 -6.31 16.79 -1.78
C THR A 24 -6.18 15.88 -0.55
N GLU A 25 -6.88 16.17 0.54
CA GLU A 25 -6.79 15.36 1.77
C GLU A 25 -7.42 13.97 1.56
N ALA A 26 -8.53 13.91 0.82
CA ALA A 26 -9.15 12.66 0.38
C ALA A 26 -8.20 11.85 -0.51
N ASN A 27 -7.53 12.49 -1.47
CA ASN A 27 -6.56 11.83 -2.34
C ASN A 27 -5.37 11.27 -1.55
N GLU A 28 -4.89 11.97 -0.54
CA GLU A 28 -3.74 11.56 0.25
C GLU A 28 -4.06 10.39 1.19
N ILE A 29 -5.18 10.44 1.92
CA ILE A 29 -5.59 9.34 2.80
C ILE A 29 -5.96 8.07 2.04
N ALA A 30 -6.36 8.18 0.77
CA ALA A 30 -6.66 7.04 -0.09
C ALA A 30 -5.46 6.10 -0.32
N LEU A 31 -4.22 6.52 -0.03
CA LEU A 31 -3.05 5.62 0.05
C LEU A 31 -3.21 4.55 1.14
N GLY A 32 -3.90 4.87 2.24
CA GLY A 32 -4.16 3.95 3.34
C GLY A 32 -5.39 3.05 3.13
N LEU A 33 -6.12 3.22 2.03
CA LEU A 33 -7.46 2.64 1.83
C LEU A 33 -7.49 1.12 2.00
N LEU A 34 -6.54 0.40 1.42
CA LEU A 34 -6.51 -1.07 1.52
C LEU A 34 -6.30 -1.53 2.96
N GLN A 35 -5.45 -0.83 3.71
CA GLN A 35 -5.19 -1.14 5.12
C GLN A 35 -6.36 -0.69 6.02
N ILE A 36 -6.98 0.48 5.78
CA ILE A 36 -8.17 0.93 6.51
C ILE A 36 -9.31 -0.06 6.33
N SER A 37 -9.50 -0.58 5.12
CA SER A 37 -10.60 -1.51 4.82
C SER A 37 -10.34 -2.93 5.34
N SER A 38 -9.08 -3.28 5.63
CA SER A 38 -8.70 -4.59 6.18
C SER A 38 -8.93 -4.72 7.69
N LEU A 39 -9.17 -3.60 8.38
CA LEU A 39 -9.42 -3.53 9.81
C LEU A 39 -10.70 -2.72 10.06
N PRO A 40 -11.38 -2.85 11.21
CA PRO A 40 -12.57 -2.06 11.50
C PRO A 40 -12.21 -0.61 11.87
N SER A 41 -11.38 0.08 11.08
CA SER A 41 -10.98 1.47 11.37
C SER A 41 -12.08 2.47 11.01
N GLY A 42 -13.06 2.10 10.20
CA GLY A 42 -14.14 2.97 9.77
C GLY A 42 -14.01 3.39 8.29
N PRO A 43 -14.67 4.49 7.87
CA PRO A 43 -14.67 4.93 6.48
C PRO A 43 -13.28 5.34 5.97
N TRP A 44 -13.01 5.09 4.69
CA TRP A 44 -11.67 5.27 4.11
C TRP A 44 -11.14 6.72 4.11
N ASN A 45 -12.03 7.72 4.09
CA ASN A 45 -11.68 9.13 4.04
C ASN A 45 -11.59 9.79 5.44
N ASP A 46 -11.90 9.03 6.49
CA ASP A 46 -11.94 9.52 7.86
C ASP A 46 -10.56 9.37 8.55
N PRO A 47 -9.90 10.47 8.94
CA PRO A 47 -8.59 10.43 9.58
C PRO A 47 -8.64 10.09 11.07
N THR A 48 -9.82 9.81 11.64
CA THR A 48 -10.01 9.62 13.08
C THR A 48 -10.14 8.16 13.50
N ALA A 49 -10.16 7.24 12.54
CA ALA A 49 -10.42 5.82 12.73
C ALA A 49 -11.63 5.54 13.68
N PRO A 50 -12.83 6.06 13.35
CA PRO A 50 -13.98 6.04 14.27
C PRO A 50 -14.53 4.64 14.56
N GLY A 51 -14.15 3.62 13.77
CA GLY A 51 -14.56 2.25 13.98
C GLY A 51 -13.83 1.53 15.12
N LEU A 52 -12.76 2.11 15.67
CA LEU A 52 -11.99 1.51 16.76
C LEU A 52 -12.66 1.71 18.12
N GLY A 53 -13.12 0.61 18.73
CA GLY A 53 -13.55 0.58 20.13
C GLY A 53 -12.38 0.53 21.11
N THR A 54 -12.69 0.52 22.40
CA THR A 54 -11.67 0.56 23.47
C THR A 54 -10.79 -0.71 23.48
N GLU A 55 -11.39 -1.87 23.26
CA GLU A 55 -10.66 -3.14 23.20
C GLU A 55 -9.76 -3.21 21.96
N GLU A 56 -10.26 -2.82 20.79
CA GLU A 56 -9.48 -2.78 19.55
C GLU A 56 -8.30 -1.81 19.66
N LYS A 57 -8.50 -0.64 20.28
CA LYS A 57 -7.40 0.32 20.54
C LYS A 57 -6.29 -0.29 21.39
N SER A 58 -6.68 -1.04 22.42
CA SER A 58 -5.72 -1.65 23.36
C SER A 58 -4.93 -2.78 22.69
N LEU A 59 -5.63 -3.67 21.98
CA LEU A 59 -5.01 -4.76 21.21
C LEU A 59 -4.06 -4.23 20.13
N LEU A 60 -4.48 -3.18 19.44
CA LEU A 60 -3.68 -2.54 18.40
C LEU A 60 -2.42 -1.91 18.98
N ALA A 61 -2.55 -1.17 20.07
CA ALA A 61 -1.42 -0.54 20.74
C ALA A 61 -0.38 -1.58 21.17
N GLU A 62 -0.81 -2.70 21.71
CA GLU A 62 0.05 -3.82 22.09
C GLU A 62 0.70 -4.49 20.86
N GLN A 63 -0.08 -4.85 19.84
CA GLN A 63 0.42 -5.55 18.65
C GLN A 63 1.48 -4.74 17.90
N TRP A 64 1.33 -3.42 17.87
CA TRP A 64 2.25 -2.52 17.18
C TRP A 64 3.32 -1.91 18.09
N GLY A 65 3.27 -2.20 19.40
CA GLY A 65 4.21 -1.65 20.37
C GLY A 65 4.17 -0.12 20.43
N ILE A 66 2.98 0.48 20.34
CA ILE A 66 2.78 1.93 20.41
C ILE A 66 2.07 2.30 21.71
N HIS A 67 2.83 2.65 22.74
CA HIS A 67 2.26 2.94 24.06
C HIS A 67 2.13 4.44 24.31
N ASP A 68 2.91 5.24 23.60
CA ASP A 68 2.84 6.69 23.64
C ASP A 68 3.02 7.34 22.25
N ARG A 69 3.02 8.67 22.25
CA ARG A 69 3.20 9.48 21.04
C ARG A 69 4.58 9.27 20.40
N ALA A 70 5.63 9.04 21.17
CA ALA A 70 6.97 8.87 20.64
C ALA A 70 7.08 7.53 19.90
N ASP A 71 6.56 6.45 20.48
CA ASP A 71 6.49 5.14 19.83
C ASP A 71 5.69 5.23 18.51
N TRP A 72 4.54 5.91 18.56
CA TRP A 72 3.68 6.11 17.39
C TRP A 72 4.39 6.85 16.24
N LEU A 73 5.05 7.98 16.54
CA LEU A 73 5.83 8.72 15.54
C LEU A 73 7.01 7.88 15.02
N GLY A 74 7.68 7.13 15.90
CA GLY A 74 8.77 6.23 15.54
C GLY A 74 8.31 5.11 14.61
N MET A 75 7.12 4.56 14.83
CA MET A 75 6.54 3.53 13.96
C MET A 75 6.19 4.09 12.57
N ILE A 76 5.63 5.31 12.50
CA ILE A 76 5.39 5.98 11.21
C ILE A 76 6.71 6.22 10.46
N ASP A 77 7.75 6.67 11.16
CA ASP A 77 9.08 6.84 10.58
C ASP A 77 9.63 5.52 10.05
N HIS A 78 9.59 4.45 10.85
CA HIS A 78 10.03 3.11 10.43
C HIS A 78 9.31 2.61 9.17
N LEU A 79 7.98 2.75 9.12
CA LEU A 79 7.16 2.33 7.98
C LEU A 79 7.43 3.15 6.72
N THR A 80 7.89 4.39 6.85
CA THR A 80 8.16 5.29 5.72
C THR A 80 9.61 5.27 5.24
N THR A 81 10.56 4.94 6.11
CA THR A 81 12.00 4.91 5.82
C THR A 81 12.52 3.49 5.54
N VAL A 82 12.28 2.55 6.45
CA VAL A 82 12.74 1.15 6.34
C VAL A 82 11.78 0.32 5.48
N ARG A 83 10.48 0.65 5.50
CA ARG A 83 9.42 0.11 4.63
C ARG A 83 9.30 -1.43 4.58
N ARG A 84 9.70 -2.13 5.66
CA ARG A 84 9.71 -3.61 5.73
C ARG A 84 10.51 -4.28 4.59
N ARG A 85 11.53 -3.59 4.05
CA ARG A 85 12.32 -4.08 2.92
C ARG A 85 13.21 -5.25 3.31
N ARG A 86 13.24 -6.27 2.46
CA ARG A 86 14.30 -7.30 2.46
C ARG A 86 15.26 -7.01 1.34
N HIS A 87 16.53 -6.84 1.68
CA HIS A 87 17.54 -6.39 0.73
C HIS A 87 17.60 -7.26 -0.53
N ALA A 88 17.64 -8.58 -0.38
CA ALA A 88 17.67 -9.51 -1.51
C ALA A 88 16.46 -9.36 -2.46
N TRP A 89 15.24 -9.21 -1.92
CA TRP A 89 14.04 -9.02 -2.74
C TRP A 89 14.06 -7.70 -3.51
N MET A 90 14.53 -6.64 -2.86
CA MET A 90 14.65 -5.34 -3.51
C MET A 90 15.69 -5.35 -4.63
N LEU A 91 16.81 -6.09 -4.46
CA LEU A 91 17.78 -6.29 -5.52
C LEU A 91 17.16 -7.02 -6.71
N HIS A 92 16.47 -8.15 -6.48
CA HIS A 92 15.82 -8.88 -7.58
C HIS A 92 14.80 -8.03 -8.35
N LEU A 93 14.01 -7.19 -7.65
CA LEU A 93 13.08 -6.27 -8.31
C LEU A 93 13.81 -5.15 -9.07
N ALA A 94 14.92 -4.64 -8.53
CA ALA A 94 15.76 -3.66 -9.22
C ALA A 94 16.28 -4.21 -10.56
N VAL A 95 16.80 -5.45 -10.57
CA VAL A 95 17.22 -6.13 -11.80
C VAL A 95 16.07 -6.19 -12.82
N ARG A 96 14.84 -6.51 -12.38
CA ARG A 96 13.67 -6.54 -13.27
C ARG A 96 13.36 -5.17 -13.87
N ASN A 97 13.46 -4.12 -13.06
CA ASN A 97 13.16 -2.74 -13.47
C ASN A 97 14.20 -2.23 -14.50
N ASP A 98 15.48 -2.53 -14.27
CA ASP A 98 16.56 -2.16 -15.19
C ASP A 98 16.43 -2.91 -16.51
N LEU A 99 16.12 -4.21 -16.44
CA LEU A 99 15.87 -5.03 -17.62
C LEU A 99 14.64 -4.56 -18.40
N HIS A 100 13.55 -4.20 -17.73
CA HIS A 100 12.38 -3.59 -18.37
C HIS A 100 12.74 -2.30 -19.11
N THR A 101 13.57 -1.44 -18.48
CA THR A 101 14.03 -0.19 -19.09
C THR A 101 14.87 -0.45 -20.34
N ALA A 102 15.75 -1.45 -20.29
CA ALA A 102 16.60 -1.84 -21.42
C ALA A 102 15.80 -2.47 -22.57
N LEU A 103 14.78 -3.30 -22.27
CA LEU A 103 13.99 -4.02 -23.28
C LEU A 103 12.80 -3.22 -23.82
N GLY A 104 12.31 -2.21 -23.09
CA GLY A 104 11.08 -1.49 -23.41
C GLY A 104 9.81 -2.34 -23.25
N ARG A 105 9.89 -3.47 -22.55
CA ARG A 105 8.78 -4.39 -22.25
C ARG A 105 9.04 -5.14 -20.94
N VAL A 106 8.01 -5.75 -20.38
CA VAL A 106 8.17 -6.64 -19.22
C VAL A 106 9.06 -7.82 -19.61
N PRO A 107 10.14 -8.11 -18.84
CA PRO A 107 10.99 -9.26 -19.10
C PRO A 107 10.25 -10.56 -18.78
N THR A 108 10.60 -11.61 -19.51
CA THR A 108 10.15 -12.98 -19.20
C THR A 108 10.84 -13.51 -17.95
N THR A 109 10.27 -14.55 -17.34
CA THR A 109 10.84 -15.25 -16.18
C THR A 109 12.30 -15.67 -16.41
N GLU A 110 12.59 -16.20 -17.60
CA GLU A 110 13.94 -16.69 -17.94
C GLU A 110 14.93 -15.54 -18.08
N GLU A 111 14.54 -14.45 -18.75
CA GLU A 111 15.36 -13.24 -18.87
C GLU A 111 15.63 -12.61 -17.50
N TRP A 112 14.62 -12.56 -16.62
CA TRP A 112 14.79 -12.01 -15.27
C TRP A 112 15.73 -12.88 -14.42
N LEU A 113 15.55 -14.20 -14.43
CA LEU A 113 16.43 -15.12 -13.71
C LEU A 113 17.87 -15.11 -14.26
N ALA A 114 18.04 -14.95 -15.58
CA ALA A 114 19.36 -14.83 -16.18
C ALA A 114 20.05 -13.53 -15.74
N ALA A 115 19.34 -12.40 -15.79
CA ALA A 115 19.88 -11.11 -15.34
C ALA A 115 20.28 -11.11 -13.85
N ILE A 116 19.49 -11.77 -12.99
CA ILE A 116 19.86 -11.94 -11.56
C ILE A 116 21.18 -12.72 -11.43
N ALA A 117 21.40 -13.74 -12.28
CA ALA A 117 22.63 -14.51 -12.26
C ALA A 117 23.84 -13.71 -12.75
N ASP A 118 23.64 -12.89 -13.79
CA ASP A 118 24.68 -12.03 -14.36
C ASP A 118 25.14 -10.95 -13.35
N GLU A 119 24.26 -10.51 -12.46
CA GLU A 119 24.60 -9.62 -11.33
C GLU A 119 25.21 -10.35 -10.11
N GLY A 120 25.44 -11.66 -10.22
CA GLY A 120 26.11 -12.45 -9.18
C GLY A 120 25.18 -13.15 -8.18
N GLY A 121 23.86 -13.18 -8.43
CA GLY A 121 22.90 -13.96 -7.65
C GLY A 121 22.82 -15.45 -8.07
N ASP A 122 22.17 -16.29 -7.26
CA ASP A 122 21.88 -17.68 -7.63
C ASP A 122 20.46 -17.81 -8.21
N ARG A 123 20.35 -18.36 -9.43
CA ARG A 123 19.08 -18.64 -10.11
C ARG A 123 18.16 -19.57 -9.32
N ARG A 124 18.73 -20.51 -8.57
CA ARG A 124 17.96 -21.48 -7.77
C ARG A 124 17.31 -20.78 -6.58
N ASP A 125 18.05 -19.91 -5.91
CA ASP A 125 17.58 -19.16 -4.75
C ASP A 125 16.57 -18.06 -5.15
N ALA A 126 16.75 -17.45 -6.32
CA ALA A 126 15.83 -16.42 -6.82
C ALA A 126 14.51 -17.01 -7.38
N ARG A 127 14.49 -18.28 -7.77
CA ARG A 127 13.33 -18.89 -8.45
C ARG A 127 12.04 -18.87 -7.64
N PRO A 128 12.01 -19.20 -6.33
CA PRO A 128 10.80 -19.08 -5.51
C PRO A 128 10.27 -17.65 -5.48
N PHE A 129 11.15 -16.66 -5.30
CA PHE A 129 10.79 -15.24 -5.28
C PHE A 129 10.16 -14.80 -6.62
N VAL A 130 10.82 -15.07 -7.74
CA VAL A 130 10.34 -14.70 -9.08
C VAL A 130 8.98 -15.34 -9.38
N ARG A 131 8.84 -16.65 -9.12
CA ARG A 131 7.57 -17.36 -9.29
C ARG A 131 6.47 -16.76 -8.41
N GLY A 132 6.80 -16.40 -7.18
CA GLY A 132 5.85 -15.84 -6.24
C GLY A 132 5.31 -14.48 -6.68
N ILE A 133 6.19 -13.59 -7.14
CA ILE A 133 5.79 -12.29 -7.69
C ILE A 133 4.91 -12.46 -8.93
N GLU A 134 5.28 -13.32 -9.89
CA GLU A 134 4.47 -13.56 -11.09
C GLU A 134 3.10 -14.17 -10.74
N HIS A 135 3.05 -15.08 -9.77
CA HIS A 135 1.81 -15.66 -9.30
C HIS A 135 0.89 -14.58 -8.71
N ILE A 136 1.40 -13.72 -7.83
CA ILE A 136 0.64 -12.60 -7.26
C ILE A 136 0.13 -11.66 -8.36
N GLU A 137 0.97 -11.30 -9.33
CA GLU A 137 0.56 -10.45 -10.46
C GLU A 137 -0.59 -11.06 -11.27
N GLN A 138 -0.54 -12.37 -11.52
CA GLN A 138 -1.61 -13.10 -12.20
C GLN A 138 -2.90 -13.11 -11.37
N GLU A 139 -2.81 -13.42 -10.08
CA GLU A 139 -3.94 -13.52 -9.17
C GLU A 139 -4.63 -12.17 -8.93
N VAL A 140 -3.86 -11.07 -8.83
CA VAL A 140 -4.40 -9.71 -8.77
C VAL A 140 -5.10 -9.35 -10.08
N ARG A 141 -4.48 -9.62 -11.23
CA ARG A 141 -5.07 -9.34 -12.55
C ARG A 141 -6.38 -10.09 -12.79
N ARG A 142 -6.51 -11.32 -12.24
CA ARG A 142 -7.75 -12.11 -12.31
C ARG A 142 -8.87 -11.54 -11.44
N ARG A 143 -8.55 -10.96 -10.28
CA ARG A 143 -9.54 -10.52 -9.27
C ARG A 143 -9.92 -9.04 -9.39
N VAL A 144 -9.01 -8.19 -9.86
CA VAL A 144 -9.27 -6.76 -10.07
C VAL A 144 -10.01 -6.57 -11.41
N VAL A 145 -10.80 -5.50 -11.52
CA VAL A 145 -11.56 -5.20 -12.74
C VAL A 145 -10.64 -5.22 -13.96
N GLN A 146 -11.15 -5.84 -15.04
CA GLN A 146 -10.47 -5.92 -16.32
C GLN A 146 -9.97 -4.54 -16.76
N ASP A 147 -8.75 -4.50 -17.30
CA ASP A 147 -8.05 -3.30 -17.80
C ASP A 147 -7.53 -2.31 -16.74
N VAL A 148 -7.75 -2.53 -15.44
CA VAL A 148 -7.09 -1.72 -14.37
C VAL A 148 -5.63 -2.13 -14.19
N VAL A 149 -5.37 -3.44 -14.08
CA VAL A 149 -4.02 -4.01 -13.98
C VAL A 149 -3.67 -4.58 -15.35
N THR A 150 -3.06 -3.75 -16.19
CA THR A 150 -2.73 -4.10 -17.56
C THR A 150 -1.61 -5.15 -17.64
N PRO A 151 -1.41 -5.81 -18.80
CA PRO A 151 -0.31 -6.78 -18.96
C PRO A 151 1.10 -6.18 -18.82
N ASP A 152 1.27 -4.89 -19.09
CA ASP A 152 2.52 -4.13 -18.94
C ASP A 152 2.76 -3.64 -17.50
N LEU A 153 1.74 -3.70 -16.63
CA LEU A 153 1.89 -3.39 -15.22
C LEU A 153 2.39 -4.63 -14.44
N TYR A 154 3.50 -4.45 -13.72
CA TYR A 154 4.15 -5.46 -12.90
C TYR A 154 4.65 -4.83 -11.59
N VAL A 155 4.98 -5.68 -10.61
CA VAL A 155 5.50 -5.27 -9.30
C VAL A 155 6.92 -4.72 -9.47
N ARG A 156 7.10 -3.42 -9.26
CA ARG A 156 8.42 -2.73 -9.30
C ARG A 156 9.08 -2.62 -7.92
N THR A 157 8.26 -2.67 -6.87
CA THR A 157 8.64 -2.54 -5.47
C THR A 157 7.57 -3.18 -4.59
N LEU A 158 7.90 -3.48 -3.34
CA LEU A 158 6.97 -3.99 -2.31
C LEU A 158 6.59 -2.92 -1.27
N ASP A 159 7.08 -1.69 -1.45
CA ASP A 159 7.01 -0.61 -0.47
C ASP A 159 5.58 -0.17 -0.13
N ALA A 160 4.62 -0.29 -1.06
CA ALA A 160 3.28 0.25 -0.87
C ALA A 160 2.55 -0.38 0.32
N TYR A 161 2.88 -1.62 0.71
CA TYR A 161 2.29 -2.23 1.90
C TYR A 161 2.66 -1.47 3.18
N ALA A 162 3.93 -1.11 3.35
CA ALA A 162 4.38 -0.35 4.52
C ALA A 162 3.88 1.10 4.48
N LEU A 163 3.82 1.71 3.29
CA LEU A 163 3.32 3.08 3.11
C LEU A 163 1.81 3.18 3.39
N GLY A 164 1.03 2.19 2.95
CA GLY A 164 -0.38 2.07 3.33
C GLY A 164 -0.54 1.93 4.84
N GLN A 165 0.25 1.06 5.48
CA GLN A 165 0.28 0.94 6.96
C GLN A 165 0.63 2.27 7.65
N ALA A 166 1.57 3.06 7.12
CA ALA A 166 1.94 4.35 7.70
C ALA A 166 0.79 5.36 7.71
N VAL A 167 0.00 5.41 6.64
CA VAL A 167 -1.19 6.29 6.58
C VAL A 167 -2.21 5.87 7.63
N VAL A 168 -2.48 4.57 7.75
CA VAL A 168 -3.46 4.06 8.73
C VAL A 168 -2.97 4.22 10.15
N MET A 169 -1.69 3.95 10.41
CA MET A 169 -1.03 4.24 11.68
C MET A 169 -1.24 5.70 12.09
N THR A 170 -1.19 6.62 11.12
CA THR A 170 -1.47 8.04 11.37
C THR A 170 -2.92 8.28 11.84
N THR A 171 -3.90 7.59 11.23
CA THR A 171 -5.31 7.69 11.65
C THR A 171 -5.55 7.10 13.05
N TRP A 172 -4.85 6.02 13.40
CA TRP A 172 -4.92 5.41 14.73
C TRP A 172 -4.35 6.33 15.81
N GLY A 173 -3.33 7.14 15.49
CA GLY A 173 -2.81 8.16 16.40
C GLY A 173 -3.88 9.15 16.87
N VAL A 174 -4.85 9.49 16.01
CA VAL A 174 -5.99 10.34 16.41
C VAL A 174 -6.94 9.57 17.34
N ALA A 175 -7.29 8.33 16.98
CA ALA A 175 -8.17 7.49 17.80
C ALA A 175 -7.59 7.18 19.20
N LEU A 176 -6.28 7.06 19.30
CA LEU A 176 -5.52 6.81 20.53
C LEU A 176 -5.22 8.10 21.32
N GLY A 177 -5.52 9.28 20.76
CA GLY A 177 -5.29 10.57 21.43
C GLY A 177 -3.84 11.06 21.37
N TYR A 178 -2.99 10.49 20.52
CA TYR A 178 -1.61 10.93 20.32
C TYR A 178 -1.51 12.17 19.44
N ALA A 179 -2.48 12.45 18.58
CA ALA A 179 -2.51 13.60 17.69
C ALA A 179 -3.93 14.12 17.45
N ASP A 180 -4.04 15.37 17.00
CA ASP A 180 -5.29 15.92 16.45
C ASP A 180 -5.40 15.64 14.94
N VAL A 181 -6.58 15.91 14.36
CA VAL A 181 -6.85 15.71 12.93
C VAL A 181 -5.93 16.56 12.05
N ALA A 182 -5.62 17.79 12.46
CA ALA A 182 -4.80 18.71 11.67
C ALA A 182 -3.35 18.21 11.57
N GLU A 183 -2.81 17.64 12.64
CA GLU A 183 -1.51 16.98 12.64
C GLU A 183 -1.53 15.70 11.81
N ALA A 184 -2.54 14.85 11.98
CA ALA A 184 -2.67 13.63 11.19
C ALA A 184 -2.69 13.95 9.68
N ARG A 185 -3.42 14.98 9.24
CA ARG A 185 -3.41 15.44 7.85
C ARG A 185 -2.03 15.89 7.38
N ARG A 186 -1.27 16.62 8.20
CA ARG A 186 0.11 17.02 7.84
C ARG A 186 1.04 15.82 7.67
N ILE A 187 0.90 14.80 8.53
CA ILE A 187 1.71 13.58 8.44
C ILE A 187 1.32 12.77 7.20
N ILE A 188 0.01 12.57 6.96
CA ILE A 188 -0.50 11.89 5.75
C ILE A 188 -0.04 12.60 4.48
N HIS A 189 -0.06 13.95 4.46
CA HIS A 189 0.46 14.75 3.36
C HIS A 189 1.94 14.44 3.08
N ARG A 190 2.78 14.44 4.12
CA ARG A 190 4.21 14.10 4.00
C ARG A 190 4.40 12.68 3.44
N ILE A 191 3.70 11.70 4.00
CA ILE A 191 3.73 10.31 3.50
C ILE A 191 3.35 10.27 2.02
N SER A 192 2.31 11.02 1.62
CA SER A 192 1.87 11.07 0.23
C SER A 192 2.93 11.65 -0.69
N VAL A 193 3.50 12.80 -0.34
CA VAL A 193 4.57 13.46 -1.10
C VAL A 193 5.77 12.53 -1.30
N ASP A 194 6.17 11.80 -0.26
CA ASP A 194 7.31 10.87 -0.33
C ASP A 194 6.98 9.58 -1.10
N THR A 195 5.70 9.20 -1.14
CA THR A 195 5.21 8.00 -1.84
C THR A 195 5.10 8.23 -3.35
N ARG A 196 4.59 9.39 -3.79
CA ARG A 196 4.21 9.61 -5.21
C ARG A 196 5.32 9.30 -6.22
N PRO A 197 6.60 9.69 -6.01
CA PRO A 197 7.65 9.43 -6.99
C PRO A 197 7.96 7.94 -7.20
N SER A 198 7.55 7.07 -6.27
CA SER A 198 7.85 5.62 -6.33
C SER A 198 6.84 4.83 -7.18
N PHE A 199 5.72 5.43 -7.59
CA PHE A 199 4.65 4.75 -8.34
C PHE A 199 4.08 5.63 -9.44
N VAL A 200 3.58 5.02 -10.50
CA VAL A 200 3.07 5.74 -11.68
C VAL A 200 1.54 5.85 -11.74
N SER A 201 0.82 5.06 -10.93
CA SER A 201 -0.64 5.07 -10.88
C SER A 201 -1.18 4.46 -9.58
N TRP A 202 -2.48 4.61 -9.33
CA TRP A 202 -3.16 3.86 -8.26
C TRP A 202 -3.09 2.35 -8.45
N ALA A 203 -3.14 1.87 -9.70
CA ALA A 203 -3.05 0.44 -10.00
C ALA A 203 -1.66 -0.11 -9.65
N ASP A 204 -0.60 0.66 -9.93
CA ASP A 204 0.78 0.33 -9.56
C ASP A 204 0.96 0.26 -8.03
N PHE A 205 0.43 1.27 -7.32
CA PHE A 205 0.43 1.28 -5.86
C PHE A 205 -0.34 0.09 -5.27
N GLY A 206 -1.55 -0.19 -5.77
CA GLY A 206 -2.39 -1.30 -5.31
C GLY A 206 -1.75 -2.67 -5.55
N LEU A 207 -1.14 -2.88 -6.71
CA LEU A 207 -0.41 -4.10 -7.04
C LEU A 207 0.79 -4.29 -6.10
N SER A 208 1.58 -3.24 -5.88
CA SER A 208 2.69 -3.26 -4.92
C SER A 208 2.22 -3.55 -3.49
N TYR A 209 1.06 -3.01 -3.08
CA TYR A 209 0.53 -3.23 -1.74
C TYR A 209 0.18 -4.69 -1.51
N ILE A 210 -0.56 -5.31 -2.44
CA ILE A 210 -0.97 -6.72 -2.32
C ILE A 210 0.26 -7.61 -2.36
N ALA A 211 1.20 -7.37 -3.28
CA ALA A 211 2.44 -8.12 -3.36
C ALA A 211 3.27 -7.99 -2.07
N GLY A 212 3.45 -6.77 -1.57
CA GLY A 212 4.17 -6.53 -0.32
C GLY A 212 3.53 -7.23 0.87
N ARG A 213 2.19 -7.22 0.97
CA ARG A 213 1.46 -7.92 2.02
C ARG A 213 1.64 -9.42 1.95
N VAL A 214 1.38 -10.03 0.79
CA VAL A 214 1.48 -11.48 0.59
C VAL A 214 2.90 -11.95 0.88
N MET A 215 3.91 -11.30 0.31
CA MET A 215 5.32 -11.63 0.53
C MET A 215 5.76 -11.44 1.98
N HIS A 216 5.26 -10.41 2.67
CA HIS A 216 5.59 -10.19 4.08
C HIS A 216 5.09 -11.33 4.97
N TRP A 217 3.84 -11.76 4.79
CA TRP A 217 3.22 -12.77 5.66
C TRP A 217 3.53 -14.21 5.27
N SER A 218 3.96 -14.46 4.04
CA SER A 218 4.46 -15.76 3.61
C SER A 218 5.96 -15.96 3.86
N ASP A 219 6.67 -14.92 4.32
CA ASP A 219 8.14 -14.93 4.40
C ASP A 219 8.83 -15.14 3.03
N GLY A 220 8.08 -15.00 1.93
CA GLY A 220 8.51 -15.33 0.56
C GLY A 220 8.37 -16.80 0.17
N ASP A 221 7.95 -17.66 1.10
CA ASP A 221 7.63 -19.06 0.83
C ASP A 221 6.14 -19.19 0.47
N LEU A 222 5.84 -18.98 -0.82
CA LEU A 222 4.47 -19.07 -1.32
C LEU A 222 4.10 -20.52 -1.64
N ASP A 223 3.12 -21.03 -0.91
CA ASP A 223 2.35 -22.22 -1.27
C ASP A 223 1.11 -21.88 -2.12
N GLU A 224 0.34 -22.89 -2.52
CA GLU A 224 -0.84 -22.74 -3.38
C GLU A 224 -1.95 -21.89 -2.72
N ASP A 225 -2.00 -21.82 -1.38
CA ASP A 225 -3.04 -21.14 -0.62
C ASP A 225 -2.61 -19.75 -0.10
N SER A 226 -1.33 -19.40 -0.23
CA SER A 226 -0.75 -18.18 0.32
C SER A 226 -1.44 -16.91 -0.19
N PHE A 227 -1.81 -16.88 -1.48
CA PHE A 227 -2.56 -15.76 -2.03
C PHE A 227 -3.97 -15.66 -1.42
N GLU A 228 -4.67 -16.78 -1.26
CA GLU A 228 -6.03 -16.77 -0.70
C GLU A 228 -6.01 -16.30 0.77
N LYS A 229 -4.95 -16.67 1.51
CA LYS A 229 -4.79 -16.29 2.92
C LYS A 229 -4.41 -14.82 3.12
N TYR A 230 -3.57 -14.25 2.26
CA TYR A 230 -2.96 -12.94 2.49
C TYR A 230 -3.32 -11.86 1.45
N GLY A 231 -3.98 -12.25 0.35
CA GLY A 231 -4.42 -11.40 -0.77
C GLY A 231 -5.88 -10.92 -0.65
N ASP A 232 -6.46 -11.02 0.54
CA ASP A 232 -7.84 -10.63 0.90
C ASP A 232 -8.22 -9.17 0.55
N SER A 233 -7.24 -8.33 0.23
CA SER A 233 -7.42 -6.91 -0.12
C SER A 233 -7.79 -6.72 -1.60
N SER A 234 -7.74 -7.79 -2.42
CA SER A 234 -8.08 -7.75 -3.84
C SER A 234 -9.52 -7.27 -4.13
N PRO A 235 -10.57 -7.70 -3.39
CA PRO A 235 -11.93 -7.18 -3.59
C PRO A 235 -12.08 -5.69 -3.25
N VAL A 236 -11.33 -5.21 -2.26
CA VAL A 236 -11.25 -3.79 -1.89
C VAL A 236 -10.57 -3.00 -3.01
N PHE A 237 -9.44 -3.48 -3.52
CA PHE A 237 -8.75 -2.88 -4.66
C PHE A 237 -9.65 -2.82 -5.91
N ALA A 238 -10.34 -3.91 -6.23
CA ALA A 238 -11.32 -3.93 -7.33
C ALA A 238 -12.42 -2.87 -7.14
N SER A 239 -12.93 -2.73 -5.92
CA SER A 239 -13.97 -1.73 -5.61
C SER A 239 -13.44 -0.30 -5.66
N ALA A 240 -12.22 -0.05 -5.16
CA ALA A 240 -11.55 1.24 -5.21
C ALA A 240 -11.27 1.70 -6.65
N SER A 241 -11.04 0.74 -7.56
CA SER A 241 -10.73 1.01 -8.97
C SER A 241 -11.97 1.04 -9.87
N THR A 242 -13.18 0.98 -9.32
CA THR A 242 -14.42 0.98 -10.11
C THR A 242 -15.21 2.28 -9.92
N ALA A 243 -15.26 3.14 -10.94
CA ALA A 243 -16.03 4.41 -10.89
C ALA A 243 -17.52 4.20 -10.56
N LYS A 244 -18.17 3.17 -11.15
CA LYS A 244 -19.58 2.82 -10.86
C LYS A 244 -19.84 2.43 -9.39
N ARG A 245 -18.78 2.12 -8.62
CA ARG A 245 -18.85 1.81 -7.19
C ARG A 245 -18.43 3.00 -6.32
N ASN A 246 -18.28 4.18 -6.91
CA ASN A 246 -17.68 5.36 -6.26
C ASN A 246 -16.29 5.05 -5.69
N GLY A 247 -15.53 4.24 -6.44
CA GLY A 247 -14.18 3.84 -6.07
C GLY A 247 -13.24 5.05 -6.11
N PRO A 248 -12.61 5.43 -4.99
CA PRO A 248 -11.76 6.62 -4.92
C PRO A 248 -10.58 6.58 -5.89
N TRP A 249 -10.00 5.41 -6.16
CA TRP A 249 -8.87 5.27 -7.08
C TRP A 249 -9.27 5.37 -8.56
N ALA A 250 -10.57 5.25 -8.87
CA ALA A 250 -11.09 5.46 -10.21
C ALA A 250 -11.42 6.93 -10.50
N THR A 251 -11.68 7.74 -9.47
CA THR A 251 -12.14 9.12 -9.61
C THR A 251 -11.07 10.14 -9.26
N MET A 252 -10.12 9.79 -8.40
CA MET A 252 -9.05 10.69 -7.97
C MET A 252 -7.78 10.51 -8.81
N PRO A 253 -7.10 11.60 -9.22
CA PRO A 253 -5.92 11.53 -10.08
C PRO A 253 -4.71 10.92 -9.36
N TRP A 254 -3.81 10.33 -10.15
CA TRP A 254 -2.44 10.02 -9.76
C TRP A 254 -1.44 10.76 -10.69
N PRO A 255 -0.42 11.47 -10.17
CA PRO A 255 -0.29 11.87 -8.76
C PRO A 255 -1.41 12.84 -8.36
N ALA A 256 -1.56 13.11 -7.06
CA ALA A 256 -2.45 14.18 -6.61
C ALA A 256 -2.09 15.50 -7.34
N VAL A 257 -3.10 16.27 -7.74
CA VAL A 257 -2.87 17.63 -8.22
C VAL A 257 -2.37 18.43 -7.02
N ILE A 258 -1.05 18.64 -6.95
CA ILE A 258 -0.47 19.50 -5.91
C ILE A 258 -1.00 20.91 -6.18
N ASP A 259 -1.92 21.38 -5.34
CA ASP A 259 -2.31 22.79 -5.35
C ASP A 259 -1.03 23.62 -5.20
N GLN A 260 -0.73 24.46 -6.20
CA GLN A 260 0.46 25.30 -6.21
C GLN A 260 0.54 26.25 -5.01
N ARG A 261 -0.58 26.46 -4.29
CA ARG A 261 -0.61 27.21 -3.02
C ARG A 261 0.23 26.55 -1.92
N SER A 262 0.37 25.23 -1.92
CA SER A 262 1.15 24.47 -0.92
C SER A 262 2.65 24.68 -1.07
N ARG A 263 3.14 24.92 -2.30
CA ARG A 263 4.55 25.24 -2.57
C ARG A 263 4.96 26.62 -2.07
N ARG A 264 4.05 27.61 -2.08
CA ARG A 264 4.36 28.98 -1.66
C ARG A 264 4.53 29.14 -0.14
N ARG A 265 3.99 28.25 0.70
CA ARG A 265 4.15 28.35 2.16
C ARG A 265 5.53 27.93 2.68
N HIS A 266 6.29 27.16 1.92
CA HIS A 266 7.64 26.73 2.31
C HIS A 266 8.77 27.62 1.76
N GLN A 267 8.47 28.57 0.86
CA GLN A 267 9.45 29.50 0.31
C GLN A 267 9.66 30.79 1.12
N TYR A 268 8.84 31.05 2.15
CA TYR A 268 8.91 32.29 2.96
C TYR A 268 9.36 32.05 4.42
N ARG A 269 10.21 31.05 4.68
CA ARG A 269 10.83 30.83 6.00
C ARG A 269 12.36 30.84 5.99
N ILE A 270 12.96 31.48 4.99
CA ILE A 270 14.39 31.82 4.99
C ILE A 270 14.52 33.31 4.65
N THR A 271 14.39 34.13 5.68
CA THR A 271 15.03 35.45 5.85
C THR A 271 14.98 35.79 7.31
#